data_AF-A0A261A8X8-F1
#
_entry.id   AF-A0A261A8X8-F1
#
_cell.length_a   1.000
_cell.length_b   1.000
_cell.length_c   1.000
_cell.angle_alpha   90.00
_cell.angle_beta   90.00
_cell.angle_gamma   90.00
#
_symmetry.space_group_name_H-M   'P 1'
#
loop_
_entity.id
_entity.type
_entity.pdbx_description
1 polymer ?
#
loop_
_entity_poly.entity_id
_entity_poly.type
_entity_poly.pdbx_seq_one_letter_code
_entity_poly.pdbx_strand_id
1 'polypeptide(L)'
;MKVLELASPPRASNVVRECAKACMQQTYQLMFESCAEQFPILDTSVQFWYEFIDYIMRVIEEDQKNYTPALNQFPQELNVGQLSADTLWTLYKTDLRMALEEHAQKKKCKTPEYMNLYFKVKGFYFKYVAELQSYKTSIPEFPAWFIPFVMDWLNENDEHSMDILRNAYNVDKADNFPQTSEHTKFSNSVVDVFTQLNAALKLLKQMDCPNPEVAADMMKRFSKTLNKVLLAYADMVQKDFPKFAHDEKLACILMNNVQQLRVQLEKIYETMGGTELDEHIGQVLTVLQKKLNSVLDKLSAEFVATLEPHIHEQTIKLGMLLVKIKGPQLQKTQVQPEADAVLEPLMDLLEGSLRRYADQCEKTVLKYILKELWKITIVNMEKRVVLPPLSDKALLKALPNAKIGDVTKLMSTNITSIKNMNAVKEMMDIAKESEKSLTPKQCTVLDCALDAIKDSFHASGKGLKKSFFEKSPELQSLNSRRERPPLANLLRLQTVRRGPSRRSPSIRQKTQVCDEK
;
A
#
# COMPACT_ATOMS: atom_id res chain seq x y z
N MET A 1 56.23 40.75 34.42
CA MET A 1 56.72 39.73 33.46
C MET A 1 58.15 40.01 33.02
N LYS A 2 58.42 41.09 32.27
CA LYS A 2 59.78 41.40 31.76
C LYS A 2 60.87 41.64 32.83
N VAL A 3 60.48 42.04 34.04
CA VAL A 3 61.41 42.30 35.16
C VAL A 3 61.63 41.08 36.05
N LEU A 4 60.72 40.10 36.03
CA LEU A 4 60.71 38.97 36.98
C LEU A 4 61.28 37.67 36.39
N GLU A 5 61.73 37.68 35.13
CA GLU A 5 62.33 36.53 34.41
C GLU A 5 61.62 35.18 34.59
N LEU A 6 60.29 35.20 34.77
CA LEU A 6 59.50 33.98 34.91
C LEU A 6 59.50 33.20 33.61
N ALA A 7 59.73 31.88 33.69
CA ALA A 7 59.78 31.00 32.52
C ALA A 7 58.43 30.91 31.76
N SER A 8 57.30 31.07 32.46
CA SER A 8 55.96 31.10 31.86
C SER A 8 54.97 31.89 32.74
N PRO A 9 55.01 33.23 32.71
CA PRO A 9 54.08 34.05 33.48
C PRO A 9 52.63 33.93 32.95
N PRO A 10 51.61 34.04 33.84
CA PRO A 10 50.21 33.96 33.42
C PRO A 10 49.88 35.11 32.46
N ARG A 11 49.29 34.76 31.32
CA ARG A 11 48.88 35.74 30.30
C ARG A 11 47.71 36.57 30.83
N ALA A 12 47.81 37.91 30.75
CA ALA A 12 46.79 38.81 31.29
C ALA A 12 45.39 38.53 30.71
N SER A 13 45.29 38.21 29.42
CA SER A 13 44.05 37.80 28.74
C SER A 13 43.41 36.57 29.39
N ASN A 14 44.20 35.57 29.77
CA ASN A 14 43.71 34.37 30.45
C ASN A 14 43.22 34.70 31.86
N VAL A 15 43.93 35.55 32.61
CA VAL A 15 43.48 35.96 33.95
C VAL A 15 42.15 36.71 33.87
N VAL A 16 42.02 37.67 32.96
CA VAL A 16 40.76 38.42 32.77
C VAL A 16 39.63 37.49 32.31
N ARG A 17 39.92 36.54 31.40
CA ARG A 17 38.96 35.52 30.96
C ARG A 17 38.44 34.67 32.14
N GLU A 18 39.32 34.16 32.99
CA GLU A 18 38.91 33.34 34.14
C GLU A 18 38.13 34.17 35.17
N CYS A 19 38.51 35.43 35.42
CA CYS A 19 37.74 36.33 36.28
C CYS A 19 36.34 36.61 35.73
N ALA A 20 36.23 36.89 34.42
CA ALA A 20 34.94 37.10 33.78
C ALA A 20 34.06 35.84 33.84
N LYS A 21 34.65 34.66 33.60
CA LYS A 21 33.96 33.38 33.72
C LYS A 21 33.46 33.10 35.15
N ALA A 22 34.28 33.38 36.16
CA ALA A 22 33.88 33.24 37.56
C ALA A 22 32.71 34.19 37.92
N CYS A 23 32.75 35.42 37.40
CA CYS A 23 31.63 36.36 37.52
C CYS A 23 30.35 35.79 36.90
N MET A 24 30.42 35.30 35.65
CA MET A 24 29.27 34.71 34.95
C MET A 24 28.70 33.48 35.69
N GLN A 25 29.55 32.65 36.29
CA GLN A 25 29.11 31.52 37.13
C GLN A 25 28.34 32.00 38.36
N GLN A 26 28.81 33.06 39.02
CA GLN A 26 28.09 33.65 40.15
C GLN A 26 26.77 34.31 39.70
N THR A 27 26.77 35.01 38.57
CA THR A 27 25.56 35.61 37.98
C THR A 27 24.52 34.55 37.66
N TYR A 28 24.93 33.40 37.12
CA TYR A 28 24.03 32.28 36.88
C TYR A 28 23.31 31.83 38.15
N GLN A 29 24.03 31.65 39.25
CA GLN A 29 23.44 31.23 40.53
C GLN A 29 22.43 32.26 41.06
N LEU A 30 22.78 33.55 41.01
CA LEU A 30 21.89 34.64 41.46
C LEU A 30 20.62 34.73 40.60
N MET A 31 20.76 34.61 39.28
CA MET A 31 19.60 34.58 38.38
C MET A 31 18.74 33.35 38.62
N PHE A 32 19.37 32.20 38.89
CA PHE A 32 18.67 30.94 39.15
C PHE A 32 17.80 31.07 40.41
N GLU A 33 18.38 31.56 41.51
CA GLU A 33 17.66 31.82 42.77
C GLU A 33 16.52 32.82 42.56
N SER A 34 16.78 33.95 41.90
CA SER A 34 15.76 34.98 41.63
C SER A 34 14.62 34.47 40.73
N CYS A 35 14.94 33.66 39.73
CA CYS A 35 13.92 33.03 38.88
C CYS A 35 13.12 31.99 39.66
N ALA A 36 13.76 31.21 40.55
CA ALA A 36 13.11 30.19 41.35
C ALA A 36 12.14 30.78 42.40
N GLU A 37 12.41 32.01 42.88
CA GLU A 37 11.48 32.75 43.75
C GLU A 37 10.18 33.13 43.02
N GLN A 38 10.25 33.46 41.73
CA GLN A 38 9.07 33.83 40.93
C GLN A 38 8.37 32.61 40.32
N PHE A 39 9.16 31.61 39.90
CA PHE A 39 8.71 30.40 39.25
C PHE A 39 9.30 29.19 39.98
N PRO A 40 8.57 28.60 40.94
CA PRO A 40 9.07 27.46 41.69
C PRO A 40 9.44 26.28 40.79
N ILE A 41 10.52 25.58 41.13
CA ILE A 41 10.92 24.35 40.47
C ILE A 41 9.96 23.24 40.93
N LEU A 42 9.12 22.77 40.01
CA LEU A 42 8.08 21.77 40.28
C LEU A 42 8.25 20.58 39.35
N ASP A 43 7.99 19.37 39.84
CA ASP A 43 7.95 18.19 38.98
C ASP A 43 6.70 18.11 38.09
N THR A 44 5.73 19.00 38.31
CA THR A 44 4.49 19.16 37.55
C THR A 44 4.51 20.31 36.53
N SER A 45 5.61 21.07 36.43
CA SER A 45 5.71 22.18 35.47
C SER A 45 7.15 22.38 35.02
N VAL A 46 7.34 22.68 33.73
CA VAL A 46 8.66 23.08 33.18
C VAL A 46 8.80 24.60 33.04
N GLN A 47 7.88 25.37 33.60
CA GLN A 47 7.80 26.82 33.44
C GLN A 47 9.06 27.53 33.94
N PHE A 48 9.63 27.12 35.07
CA PHE A 48 10.90 27.67 35.56
C PHE A 48 11.98 27.64 34.47
N TRP A 49 12.21 26.48 33.85
CA TRP A 49 13.21 26.32 32.80
C TRP A 49 12.91 27.17 31.56
N TYR A 50 11.63 27.28 31.20
CA TYR A 50 11.20 28.11 30.07
C TYR A 50 11.50 29.59 30.30
N GLU A 51 11.18 30.12 31.48
CA GLU A 51 11.39 31.51 31.85
C GLU A 51 12.87 31.82 32.13
N PHE A 52 13.61 30.88 32.72
CA PHE A 52 15.01 31.06 33.06
C PHE A 52 15.91 31.28 31.83
N ILE A 53 15.55 30.71 30.68
CA ILE A 53 16.21 31.02 29.40
C ILE A 53 16.20 32.53 29.12
N ASP A 54 15.10 33.24 29.39
CA ASP A 54 15.01 34.67 29.11
C ASP A 54 15.93 35.50 30.01
N TYR A 55 16.17 35.07 31.25
CA TYR A 55 17.14 35.69 32.14
C TYR A 55 18.56 35.54 31.58
N ILE A 56 18.91 34.32 31.16
CA ILE A 56 20.21 34.04 30.54
C ILE A 56 20.40 34.86 29.25
N MET A 57 19.38 34.91 28.39
CA MET A 57 19.42 35.68 27.14
C MET A 57 19.72 37.17 27.41
N ARG A 58 19.08 37.77 28.41
CA ARG A 58 19.29 39.18 28.77
C ARG A 58 20.73 39.44 29.20
N VAL A 59 21.32 38.57 30.03
CA VAL A 59 22.72 38.73 30.47
C VAL A 59 23.70 38.59 29.31
N ILE A 60 23.50 37.61 28.42
CA ILE A 60 24.34 37.46 27.22
C ILE A 60 24.27 38.72 26.35
N GLU A 61 23.08 39.28 26.14
CA GLU A 61 22.91 40.50 25.36
C GLU A 61 23.57 41.72 26.02
N GLU A 62 23.52 41.81 27.35
CA GLU A 62 24.23 42.84 28.11
C GLU A 62 25.76 42.71 27.99
N ASP A 63 26.28 41.50 28.12
CA ASP A 63 27.69 41.17 27.96
C ASP A 63 28.21 41.47 26.55
N GLN A 64 27.41 41.18 25.53
CA GLN A 64 27.72 41.53 24.15
C GLN A 64 27.72 43.04 23.93
N LYS A 65 26.72 43.76 24.47
CA LYS A 65 26.53 45.18 24.18
C LYS A 65 27.45 46.10 24.99
N ASN A 66 27.66 45.80 26.26
CA ASN A 66 28.30 46.71 27.22
C ASN A 66 29.74 46.25 27.54
N TYR A 67 29.91 44.99 27.93
CA TYR A 67 31.18 44.51 28.46
C TYR A 67 32.17 44.08 27.37
N THR A 68 31.70 43.59 26.22
CA THR A 68 32.56 43.23 25.10
C THR A 68 33.32 44.45 24.53
N PRO A 69 32.69 45.61 24.29
CA PRO A 69 33.43 46.82 23.88
C PRO A 69 34.36 47.36 24.97
N ALA A 70 33.97 47.24 26.24
CA ALA A 70 34.76 47.75 27.37
C ALA A 70 36.04 46.93 27.63
N LEU A 71 35.97 45.61 27.43
CA LEU A 71 37.08 44.68 27.64
C LEU A 71 37.73 44.25 26.31
N ASN A 72 37.99 45.21 25.42
CA ASN A 72 38.53 44.98 24.07
C ASN A 72 40.07 44.92 23.99
N GLN A 73 40.79 44.84 25.12
CA GLN A 73 42.25 44.89 25.14
C GLN A 73 42.90 43.65 24.49
N PHE A 74 42.15 42.56 24.36
CA PHE A 74 42.61 41.28 23.79
C PHE A 74 41.59 40.69 22.80
N PRO A 75 41.23 41.38 21.70
CA PRO A 75 40.05 41.03 20.88
C PRO A 75 40.18 39.69 20.14
N GLN A 76 41.40 39.21 19.92
CA GLN A 76 41.67 37.88 19.34
C GLN A 76 41.61 36.75 20.38
N GLU A 77 41.68 37.09 21.67
CA GLU A 77 41.81 36.12 22.76
C GLU A 77 40.66 36.21 23.76
N LEU A 78 39.84 37.25 23.75
CA LEU A 78 38.72 37.43 24.66
C LEU A 78 37.61 38.20 23.94
N ASN A 79 36.47 37.55 23.80
CA ASN A 79 35.21 38.17 23.48
C ASN A 79 34.24 37.84 24.63
N VAL A 80 33.88 38.85 25.41
CA VAL A 80 33.10 38.65 26.65
C VAL A 80 31.72 38.09 26.34
N GLY A 81 31.07 38.55 25.27
CA GLY A 81 29.77 38.05 24.84
C GLY A 81 29.79 36.58 24.42
N GLN A 82 30.84 36.14 23.71
CA GLN A 82 31.02 34.73 23.37
C GLN A 82 31.35 33.88 24.60
N LEU A 83 32.18 34.39 25.51
CA LEU A 83 32.50 33.72 26.77
C LEU A 83 31.27 33.58 27.67
N SER A 84 30.41 34.59 27.70
CA SER A 84 29.12 34.60 28.41
C SER A 84 28.20 33.52 27.87
N ALA A 85 27.98 33.51 26.56
CA ALA A 85 27.16 32.48 25.91
C ALA A 85 27.67 31.06 26.19
N ASP A 86 28.98 30.81 26.07
CA ASP A 86 29.58 29.51 26.33
C ASP A 86 29.43 29.06 27.80
N THR A 87 29.71 29.98 28.74
CA THR A 87 29.68 29.69 30.17
C THR A 87 28.25 29.44 30.65
N LEU A 88 27.33 30.33 30.33
CA LEU A 88 25.93 30.23 30.77
C LEU A 88 25.22 29.04 30.11
N TRP A 89 25.49 28.75 28.84
CA TRP A 89 24.97 27.54 28.19
C TRP A 89 25.50 26.28 28.87
N THR A 90 26.76 26.24 29.26
CA THR A 90 27.37 25.06 29.90
C THR A 90 26.75 24.74 31.26
N LEU A 91 26.42 25.77 32.04
CA LEU A 91 25.69 25.61 33.30
C LEU A 91 24.25 25.19 33.05
N TYR A 92 23.54 25.96 32.22
CA TYR A 92 22.13 25.70 31.89
C TYR A 92 21.90 24.31 31.31
N LYS A 93 22.72 23.86 30.36
CA LYS A 93 22.57 22.54 29.75
C LYS A 93 22.75 21.41 30.75
N THR A 94 23.62 21.59 31.75
CA THR A 94 23.88 20.57 32.78
C THR A 94 22.66 20.43 33.68
N ASP A 95 22.14 21.56 34.18
CA ASP A 95 21.00 21.56 35.09
C ASP A 95 19.71 21.13 34.38
N LEU A 96 19.46 21.64 33.17
CA LEU A 96 18.29 21.27 32.38
C LEU A 96 18.31 19.77 32.05
N ARG A 97 19.46 19.20 31.67
CA ARG A 97 19.56 17.77 31.37
C ARG A 97 19.17 16.93 32.58
N MET A 98 19.70 17.25 33.76
CA MET A 98 19.36 16.54 35.00
C MET A 98 17.87 16.66 35.34
N ALA A 99 17.30 17.86 35.18
CA ALA A 99 15.86 18.06 35.38
C ALA A 99 15.02 17.25 34.40
N LEU A 100 15.36 17.26 33.11
CA LEU A 100 14.63 16.48 32.10
C LEU A 100 14.75 14.96 32.33
N GLU A 101 15.90 14.48 32.82
CA GLU A 101 16.07 13.07 33.22
C GLU A 101 15.11 12.69 34.37
N GLU A 102 14.95 13.56 35.37
CA GLU A 102 13.98 13.35 36.47
C GLU A 102 12.53 13.42 35.98
N HIS A 103 12.21 14.42 35.15
CA HIS A 103 10.89 14.58 34.54
C HIS A 103 10.52 13.37 33.67
N ALA A 104 11.47 12.78 32.94
CA ALA A 104 11.25 11.59 32.11
C ALA A 104 10.87 10.35 32.93
N GLN A 105 11.29 10.27 34.20
CA GLN A 105 10.91 9.18 35.12
C GLN A 105 9.50 9.38 35.69
N LYS A 106 9.15 10.63 36.03
CA LYS A 106 7.89 10.96 36.73
C LYS A 106 6.71 11.23 35.80
N LYS A 107 6.96 11.86 34.64
CA LYS A 107 5.98 12.20 33.58
C LYS A 107 4.70 12.90 34.07
N LYS A 108 4.83 13.91 34.94
CA LYS A 108 3.67 14.60 35.54
C LYS A 108 3.18 15.83 34.77
N CYS A 109 4.02 16.43 33.92
CA CYS A 109 3.63 17.59 33.08
C CYS A 109 3.01 17.13 31.76
N LYS A 110 2.26 18.02 31.10
CA LYS A 110 1.68 17.74 29.79
C LYS A 110 2.73 17.81 28.68
N THR A 111 2.61 16.95 27.68
CA THR A 111 3.53 16.92 26.52
C THR A 111 3.71 18.27 25.82
N PRO A 112 2.69 19.15 25.65
CA PRO A 112 2.89 20.42 24.96
C PRO A 112 3.83 21.38 25.70
N GLU A 113 3.92 21.29 27.02
CA GLU A 113 4.85 22.13 27.80
C GLU A 113 6.30 21.78 27.49
N TYR A 114 6.63 20.47 27.40
CA TYR A 114 7.95 20.01 26.98
C TYR A 114 8.26 20.39 25.53
N MET A 115 7.28 20.32 24.63
CA MET A 115 7.45 20.73 23.23
C MET A 115 7.77 22.23 23.13
N ASN A 116 7.05 23.06 23.89
CA ASN A 116 7.33 24.50 23.94
C ASN A 116 8.72 24.81 24.49
N LEU A 117 9.13 24.10 25.56
CA LEU A 117 10.48 24.23 26.10
C LEU A 117 11.54 23.80 25.07
N TYR A 118 11.33 22.71 24.32
CA TYR A 118 12.22 22.32 23.23
C TYR A 118 12.41 23.44 22.22
N PHE A 119 11.33 24.08 21.76
CA PHE A 119 11.42 25.19 20.81
C PHE A 119 12.18 26.39 21.38
N LYS A 120 11.97 26.70 22.66
CA LYS A 120 12.69 27.78 23.37
C LYS A 120 14.19 27.49 23.46
N VAL A 121 14.56 26.27 23.88
CA VAL A 121 15.97 25.82 23.95
C VAL A 121 16.62 25.82 22.57
N LYS A 122 15.91 25.35 21.53
CA LYS A 122 16.38 25.40 20.15
C LYS A 122 16.67 26.84 19.71
N GLY A 123 15.72 27.76 19.94
CA GLY A 123 15.88 29.17 19.60
C GLY A 123 17.10 29.80 20.30
N PHE A 124 17.28 29.51 21.59
CA PHE A 124 18.45 29.92 22.36
C PHE A 124 19.76 29.39 21.75
N TYR A 125 19.82 28.07 21.48
CA TYR A 125 21.01 27.41 20.97
C TYR A 125 21.47 28.03 19.64
N PHE A 126 20.57 28.19 18.68
CA PHE A 126 20.92 28.75 17.38
C PHE A 126 21.25 30.25 17.42
N LYS A 127 20.66 31.00 18.34
CA LYS A 127 20.93 32.43 18.47
C LYS A 127 22.29 32.72 19.11
N TYR A 128 22.72 31.95 20.10
CA TYR A 128 23.91 32.28 20.91
C TYR A 128 25.02 31.23 20.93
N VAL A 129 24.70 29.96 20.66
CA VAL A 129 25.62 28.84 20.91
C VAL A 129 26.19 28.24 19.62
N ALA A 130 25.38 28.10 18.56
CA ALA A 130 25.75 27.38 17.34
C ALA A 130 27.03 27.90 16.66
N GLU A 131 27.29 29.21 16.73
CA GLU A 131 28.47 29.84 16.11
C GLU A 131 29.72 29.86 17.02
N LEU A 132 29.62 29.40 18.26
CA LEU A 132 30.77 29.32 19.17
C LEU A 132 31.76 28.26 18.68
N GLN A 133 33.06 28.52 18.85
CA GLN A 133 34.13 27.67 18.33
C GLN A 133 34.03 26.21 18.78
N SER A 134 33.60 25.97 20.03
CA SER A 134 33.41 24.64 20.60
C SER A 134 32.23 23.87 19.99
N TYR A 135 31.26 24.57 19.39
CA TYR A 135 29.99 23.99 18.95
C TYR A 135 29.78 24.02 17.43
N LYS A 136 30.51 24.86 16.71
CA LYS A 136 30.36 25.09 15.25
C LYS A 136 30.40 23.82 14.38
N THR A 137 31.16 22.81 14.81
CA THR A 137 31.27 21.51 14.11
C THR A 137 30.72 20.35 14.94
N SER A 138 30.05 20.64 16.05
CA SER A 138 29.48 19.62 16.93
C SER A 138 28.03 19.34 16.56
N ILE A 139 27.59 18.10 16.77
CA ILE A 139 26.16 17.77 16.71
C ILE A 139 25.51 18.24 18.02
N PRO A 140 24.44 19.05 17.99
CA PRO A 140 23.80 19.51 19.22
C PRO A 140 23.23 18.35 20.04
N GLU A 141 23.58 18.33 21.33
CA GLU A 141 23.15 17.27 22.27
C GLU A 141 21.72 17.47 22.79
N PHE A 142 21.26 18.72 22.84
CA PHE A 142 19.98 19.07 23.49
C PHE A 142 18.75 18.31 22.96
N PRO A 143 18.62 17.98 21.65
CA PRO A 143 17.45 17.25 21.18
C PRO A 143 17.32 15.88 21.82
N ALA A 144 18.42 15.25 22.22
CA ALA A 144 18.41 13.93 22.84
C ALA A 144 17.70 13.94 24.21
N TRP A 145 17.78 15.04 24.96
CA TRP A 145 17.15 15.16 26.28
C TRP A 145 15.62 15.20 26.18
N PHE A 146 15.09 15.59 25.02
CA PHE A 146 13.65 15.71 24.79
C PHE A 146 13.01 14.45 24.19
N ILE A 147 13.81 13.43 23.80
CA ILE A 147 13.31 12.20 23.17
C ILE A 147 12.14 11.57 23.94
N PRO A 148 12.21 11.36 25.28
CA PRO A 148 11.12 10.72 26.00
C PRO A 148 9.78 11.45 25.83
N PHE A 149 9.79 12.78 25.89
CA PHE A 149 8.59 13.61 25.79
C PHE A 149 8.04 13.68 24.37
N VAL A 150 8.92 13.71 23.36
CA VAL A 150 8.50 13.65 21.95
C VAL A 150 7.90 12.29 21.61
N MET A 151 8.46 11.21 22.18
CA MET A 151 7.90 9.87 22.02
C MET A 151 6.53 9.73 22.71
N ASP A 152 6.37 10.33 23.89
CA ASP A 152 5.06 10.40 24.57
C ASP A 152 4.05 11.22 23.77
N TRP A 153 4.44 12.38 23.23
CA TRP A 153 3.60 13.16 22.32
C TRP A 153 3.18 12.36 21.08
N LEU A 154 4.11 11.58 20.49
CA LEU A 154 3.80 10.68 19.37
C LEU A 154 2.84 9.55 19.77
N ASN A 155 2.91 9.05 21.00
CA ASN A 155 1.96 8.06 21.52
C ASN A 155 0.56 8.67 21.68
N GLU A 156 0.45 9.87 22.27
CA GLU A 156 -0.82 10.62 22.37
C GLU A 156 -1.38 10.92 20.96
N ASN A 157 -0.52 11.29 20.02
CA ASN A 157 -0.90 11.52 18.64
C ASN A 157 -1.41 10.25 17.94
N ASP A 158 -0.89 9.06 18.26
CA ASP A 158 -1.42 7.79 17.73
C ASP A 158 -2.87 7.58 18.17
N GLU A 159 -3.15 7.80 19.45
CA GLU A 159 -4.49 7.64 20.02
C GLU A 159 -5.45 8.66 19.40
N HIS A 160 -5.04 9.93 19.36
CA HIS A 160 -5.82 10.98 18.74
C HIS A 160 -6.09 10.71 17.26
N SER A 161 -5.09 10.28 16.49
CA SER A 161 -5.25 9.93 15.07
C SER A 161 -6.19 8.74 14.87
N MET A 162 -6.16 7.76 15.77
CA MET A 162 -7.09 6.61 15.74
C MET A 162 -8.52 7.02 16.06
N ASP A 163 -8.73 7.96 16.98
CA ASP A 163 -10.06 8.46 17.32
C ASP A 163 -10.64 9.33 16.21
N ILE A 164 -9.83 10.20 15.59
CA ILE A 164 -10.21 10.94 14.39
C ILE A 164 -10.58 9.99 13.26
N LEU A 165 -9.77 8.96 13.02
CA LEU A 165 -10.07 7.91 12.03
C LEU A 165 -11.44 7.27 12.27
N ARG A 166 -11.68 6.78 13.50
CA ARG A 166 -12.92 6.08 13.85
C ARG A 166 -14.12 7.01 13.69
N ASN A 167 -14.00 8.25 14.17
CA ASN A 167 -15.07 9.23 14.06
C ASN A 167 -15.36 9.58 12.60
N ALA A 168 -14.35 9.98 11.85
CA ALA A 168 -14.47 10.35 10.44
C ALA A 168 -15.09 9.21 9.62
N TYR A 169 -14.62 7.97 9.79
CA TYR A 169 -15.18 6.82 9.07
C TYR A 169 -16.64 6.56 9.45
N ASN A 170 -17.00 6.60 10.74
CA ASN A 170 -18.37 6.31 11.17
C ASN A 170 -19.37 7.39 10.77
N VAL A 171 -18.96 8.66 10.77
CA VAL A 171 -19.78 9.77 10.27
C VAL A 171 -20.00 9.61 8.77
N ASP A 172 -18.92 9.42 8.00
CA ASP A 172 -18.97 9.23 6.56
C ASP A 172 -19.82 8.00 6.19
N LYS A 173 -19.72 6.92 6.97
CA LYS A 173 -20.58 5.74 6.83
C LYS A 173 -22.07 6.04 7.08
N ALA A 174 -22.40 6.84 8.09
CA ALA A 174 -23.78 7.23 8.38
C ALA A 174 -24.39 8.05 7.23
N ASP A 175 -23.55 8.83 6.54
CA ASP A 175 -23.95 9.69 5.43
C ASP A 175 -23.83 9.01 4.05
N ASN A 176 -23.57 7.70 4.00
CA ASN A 176 -23.33 6.92 2.77
C ASN A 176 -22.15 7.43 1.93
N PHE A 177 -21.03 7.72 2.60
CA PHE A 177 -19.74 8.07 2.02
C PHE A 177 -19.81 9.20 0.99
N PRO A 178 -20.29 10.40 1.37
CA PRO A 178 -20.37 11.56 0.47
C PRO A 178 -19.01 11.94 -0.12
N GLN A 179 -19.02 12.26 -1.41
CA GLN A 179 -17.89 12.83 -2.13
C GLN A 179 -17.89 14.36 -1.97
N THR A 180 -16.70 14.97 -1.83
CA THR A 180 -16.57 16.43 -1.68
C THR A 180 -17.01 17.20 -2.92
N SER A 181 -16.86 16.60 -4.11
CA SER A 181 -17.27 17.19 -5.40
C SER A 181 -17.44 16.11 -6.46
N GLU A 182 -18.04 16.45 -7.60
CA GLU A 182 -18.17 15.53 -8.75
C GLU A 182 -16.82 15.06 -9.31
N HIS A 183 -15.75 15.85 -9.13
CA HIS A 183 -14.40 15.49 -9.55
C HIS A 183 -13.64 14.65 -8.52
N THR A 184 -14.18 14.51 -7.31
CA THR A 184 -13.55 13.75 -6.22
C THR A 184 -14.16 12.36 -6.14
N LYS A 185 -13.37 11.33 -6.44
CA LYS A 185 -13.86 9.96 -6.53
C LYS A 185 -13.90 9.20 -5.19
N PHE A 186 -13.33 9.78 -4.14
CA PHE A 186 -13.28 9.25 -2.77
C PHE A 186 -14.10 10.14 -1.81
N SER A 187 -14.40 9.63 -0.62
CA SER A 187 -15.25 10.32 0.35
C SER A 187 -14.48 11.13 1.41
N ASN A 188 -15.22 11.90 2.20
CA ASN A 188 -14.67 12.90 3.13
C ASN A 188 -13.78 12.31 4.23
N SER A 189 -14.05 11.08 4.70
CA SER A 189 -13.25 10.48 5.78
C SER A 189 -11.77 10.34 5.44
N VAL A 190 -11.42 10.18 4.16
CA VAL A 190 -10.02 10.16 3.73
C VAL A 190 -9.37 11.52 3.93
N VAL A 191 -10.08 12.61 3.62
CA VAL A 191 -9.58 13.98 3.76
C VAL A 191 -9.30 14.28 5.23
N ASP A 192 -10.22 13.92 6.12
CA ASP A 192 -10.08 14.18 7.56
C ASP A 192 -8.88 13.44 8.17
N VAL A 193 -8.72 12.15 7.84
CA VAL A 193 -7.60 11.32 8.32
C VAL A 193 -6.27 11.90 7.85
N PHE A 194 -6.15 12.27 6.58
CA PHE A 194 -4.91 12.84 6.07
C PHE A 194 -4.66 14.27 6.55
N THR A 195 -5.70 15.04 6.87
CA THR A 195 -5.52 16.36 7.50
C THR A 195 -4.85 16.21 8.87
N GLN A 196 -5.32 15.26 9.68
CA GLN A 196 -4.72 14.96 10.98
C GLN A 196 -3.27 14.45 10.85
N LEU A 197 -3.01 13.48 9.97
CA LEU A 197 -1.66 12.94 9.78
C LEU A 197 -0.67 14.00 9.26
N ASN A 198 -1.10 14.86 8.33
CA ASN A 198 -0.26 15.94 7.83
C ASN A 198 -0.01 17.02 8.88
N ALA A 199 -0.99 17.32 9.75
CA ALA A 199 -0.78 18.25 10.86
C ALA A 199 0.30 17.73 11.83
N ALA A 200 0.26 16.44 12.17
CA ALA A 200 1.28 15.80 13.00
C ALA A 200 2.67 15.82 12.34
N LEU A 201 2.76 15.47 11.05
CA LEU A 201 4.01 15.54 10.29
C LEU A 201 4.56 16.97 10.24
N LYS A 202 3.69 17.96 10.02
CA LYS A 202 4.08 19.36 9.97
C LYS A 202 4.72 19.79 11.29
N LEU A 203 4.15 19.40 12.44
CA LEU A 203 4.74 19.72 13.74
C LEU A 203 6.13 19.09 13.89
N LEU A 204 6.30 17.81 13.54
CA LEU A 204 7.60 17.13 13.56
C LEU A 204 8.64 17.83 12.68
N LYS A 205 8.25 18.25 11.47
CA LYS A 205 9.17 18.99 10.60
C LYS A 205 9.48 20.38 11.13
N GLN A 206 8.52 21.06 11.78
CA GLN A 206 8.75 22.36 12.41
C GLN A 206 9.72 22.29 13.58
N MET A 207 9.82 21.13 14.27
CA MET A 207 10.87 20.91 15.27
C MET A 207 12.26 21.10 14.68
N ASP A 208 12.44 20.80 13.38
CA ASP A 208 13.66 20.97 12.59
C ASP A 208 14.89 20.60 13.45
N CYS A 209 14.90 19.31 13.80
CA CYS A 209 15.80 18.73 14.79
C CYS A 209 17.23 18.71 14.24
N PRO A 210 18.18 19.40 14.89
CA PRO A 210 19.54 19.52 14.36
C PRO A 210 20.38 18.26 14.59
N ASN A 211 19.91 17.34 15.42
CA ASN A 211 20.54 16.03 15.60
C ASN A 211 19.91 15.03 14.60
N PRO A 212 20.66 14.52 13.62
CA PRO A 212 20.14 13.65 12.57
C PRO A 212 19.66 12.29 13.09
N GLU A 213 20.31 11.73 14.12
CA GLU A 213 19.90 10.46 14.71
C GLU A 213 18.53 10.59 15.40
N VAL A 214 18.35 11.66 16.16
CA VAL A 214 17.09 11.96 16.85
C VAL A 214 15.97 12.25 15.84
N ALA A 215 16.28 13.01 14.78
CA ALA A 215 15.32 13.28 13.70
C ALA A 215 14.88 11.98 12.99
N ALA A 216 15.83 11.07 12.72
CA ALA A 216 15.55 9.77 12.12
C ALA A 216 14.65 8.91 13.03
N ASP A 217 14.92 8.89 14.34
CA ASP A 217 14.09 8.16 15.31
C ASP A 217 12.66 8.70 15.40
N MET A 218 12.48 10.02 15.37
CA MET A 218 11.15 10.65 15.30
C MET A 218 10.39 10.22 14.04
N MET A 219 11.04 10.27 12.86
CA MET A 219 10.43 9.85 11.60
C MET A 219 10.11 8.35 11.59
N LYS A 220 11.00 7.53 12.15
CA LYS A 220 10.80 6.08 12.32
C LYS A 220 9.59 5.80 13.20
N ARG A 221 9.44 6.51 14.31
CA ARG A 221 8.26 6.39 15.18
C ARG A 221 6.97 6.84 14.49
N PHE A 222 7.01 7.94 13.74
CA PHE A 222 5.85 8.44 12.99
C PHE A 222 5.43 7.49 11.87
N SER A 223 6.38 6.81 11.21
CA SER A 223 6.07 5.78 10.20
C SER A 223 5.20 4.65 10.76
N LYS A 224 5.36 4.30 12.05
CA LYS A 224 4.52 3.32 12.73
C LYS A 224 3.09 3.83 12.94
N THR A 225 2.93 5.12 13.22
CA THR A 225 1.62 5.79 13.30
C THR A 225 0.88 5.68 11.97
N LEU A 226 1.55 6.05 10.86
CA LEU A 226 0.97 5.93 9.51
C LEU A 226 0.53 4.51 9.21
N ASN A 227 1.39 3.53 9.49
CA ASN A 227 1.09 2.12 9.29
C ASN A 227 -0.10 1.65 10.13
N LYS A 228 -0.18 2.05 11.39
CA LYS A 228 -1.30 1.70 12.29
C LYS A 228 -2.63 2.30 11.81
N VAL A 229 -2.66 3.61 11.53
CA VAL A 229 -3.88 4.34 11.16
C VAL A 229 -4.40 3.90 9.78
N LEU A 230 -3.52 3.79 8.77
CA LEU A 230 -3.96 3.44 7.42
C LEU A 230 -4.39 1.97 7.30
N LEU A 231 -3.74 1.05 8.02
CA LEU A 231 -4.23 -0.34 8.08
C LEU A 231 -5.57 -0.43 8.81
N ALA A 232 -5.74 0.31 9.91
CA ALA A 232 -7.03 0.35 10.60
C ALA A 232 -8.15 0.89 9.70
N TYR A 233 -7.91 1.94 8.91
CA TYR A 233 -8.88 2.41 7.91
C TYR A 233 -9.23 1.29 6.92
N ALA A 234 -8.21 0.66 6.33
CA ALA A 234 -8.40 -0.39 5.34
C ALA A 234 -9.11 -1.64 5.91
N ASP A 235 -8.89 -1.96 7.19
CA ASP A 235 -9.57 -3.04 7.89
C ASP A 235 -11.03 -2.70 8.18
N MET A 236 -11.33 -1.45 8.55
CA MET A 236 -12.72 -0.97 8.69
C MET A 236 -13.48 -1.05 7.37
N VAL A 237 -12.87 -0.60 6.26
CA VAL A 237 -13.44 -0.75 4.92
C VAL A 237 -13.71 -2.21 4.59
N GLN A 238 -12.71 -3.10 4.70
CA GLN A 238 -12.89 -4.52 4.41
C GLN A 238 -13.99 -5.17 5.24
N LYS A 239 -14.10 -4.81 6.52
CA LYS A 239 -15.11 -5.37 7.41
C LYS A 239 -16.54 -4.99 7.00
N ASP A 240 -16.73 -3.75 6.55
CA ASP A 240 -18.06 -3.24 6.20
C ASP A 240 -18.39 -3.37 4.70
N PHE A 241 -17.40 -3.60 3.84
CA PHE A 241 -17.57 -3.72 2.39
C PHE A 241 -18.66 -4.69 1.93
N PRO A 242 -18.83 -5.91 2.51
CA PRO A 242 -19.89 -6.82 2.10
C PRO A 242 -21.30 -6.21 2.19
N LYS A 243 -21.51 -5.23 3.08
CA LYS A 243 -22.81 -4.55 3.26
C LYS A 243 -23.10 -3.55 2.15
N PHE A 244 -22.06 -3.04 1.50
CA PHE A 244 -22.15 -2.02 0.45
C PHE A 244 -21.81 -2.55 -0.94
N ALA A 245 -21.29 -3.78 -1.05
CA ALA A 245 -20.83 -4.37 -2.32
C ALA A 245 -21.93 -4.50 -3.39
N HIS A 246 -23.21 -4.50 -2.99
CA HIS A 246 -24.35 -4.51 -3.91
C HIS A 246 -24.73 -3.12 -4.44
N ASP A 247 -24.32 -2.05 -3.77
CA ASP A 247 -24.44 -0.68 -4.28
C ASP A 247 -23.14 -0.37 -5.05
N GLU A 248 -23.24 -0.43 -6.38
CA GLU A 248 -22.08 -0.23 -7.26
C GLU A 248 -21.39 1.11 -7.03
N LYS A 249 -22.13 2.18 -6.72
CA LYS A 249 -21.55 3.51 -6.50
C LYS A 249 -20.76 3.53 -5.20
N LEU A 250 -21.35 3.03 -4.11
CA LEU A 250 -20.67 2.96 -2.81
C LEU A 250 -19.46 2.03 -2.84
N ALA A 251 -19.56 0.88 -3.51
CA ALA A 251 -18.44 -0.03 -3.69
C ALA A 251 -17.26 0.66 -4.42
N CYS A 252 -17.54 1.42 -5.48
CA CYS A 252 -16.53 2.21 -6.19
C CYS A 252 -15.89 3.25 -5.27
N ILE A 253 -16.68 4.01 -4.50
CA ILE A 253 -16.18 5.04 -3.56
C ILE A 253 -15.25 4.40 -2.51
N LEU A 254 -15.65 3.28 -1.90
CA LEU A 254 -14.82 2.61 -0.89
C LEU A 254 -13.50 2.08 -1.44
N MET A 255 -13.50 1.53 -2.65
CA MET A 255 -12.25 1.15 -3.33
C MET A 255 -11.40 2.37 -3.68
N ASN A 256 -12.01 3.48 -4.12
CA ASN A 256 -11.32 4.74 -4.37
C ASN A 256 -10.70 5.30 -3.07
N ASN A 257 -11.37 5.16 -1.92
CA ASN A 257 -10.82 5.57 -0.63
C ASN A 257 -9.51 4.83 -0.32
N VAL A 258 -9.49 3.50 -0.45
CA VAL A 258 -8.28 2.70 -0.24
C VAL A 258 -7.18 3.08 -1.23
N GLN A 259 -7.52 3.34 -2.49
CA GLN A 259 -6.55 3.86 -3.46
C GLN A 259 -6.03 5.24 -3.07
N GLN A 260 -6.87 6.11 -2.52
CA GLN A 260 -6.45 7.43 -2.08
C GLN A 260 -5.55 7.36 -0.84
N LEU A 261 -5.75 6.39 0.06
CA LEU A 261 -4.79 6.12 1.15
C LEU A 261 -3.39 5.89 0.60
N ARG A 262 -3.27 5.14 -0.50
CA ARG A 262 -1.98 4.85 -1.12
C ARG A 262 -1.33 6.08 -1.75
N VAL A 263 -2.10 6.87 -2.49
CA VAL A 263 -1.59 8.09 -3.14
C VAL A 263 -1.12 9.10 -2.10
N GLN A 264 -1.89 9.31 -1.03
CA GLN A 264 -1.54 10.25 0.01
C GLN A 264 -0.40 9.75 0.92
N LEU A 265 -0.28 8.43 1.10
CA LEU A 265 0.87 7.82 1.76
C LEU A 265 2.19 8.09 1.00
N GLU A 266 2.18 8.01 -0.34
CA GLU A 266 3.35 8.36 -1.16
C GLU A 266 3.74 9.84 -0.96
N LYS A 267 2.77 10.76 -0.97
CA LYS A 267 3.01 12.19 -0.72
C LYS A 267 3.57 12.47 0.67
N ILE A 268 3.03 11.81 1.70
CA ILE A 268 3.56 11.90 3.07
C ILE A 268 4.99 11.38 3.12
N TYR A 269 5.30 10.26 2.47
CA TYR A 269 6.65 9.70 2.41
C TYR A 269 7.65 10.67 1.77
N GLU A 270 7.29 11.28 0.64
CA GLU A 270 8.09 12.33 0.00
C GLU A 270 8.29 13.53 0.95
N THR A 271 7.24 13.93 1.66
CA THR A 271 7.29 15.06 2.60
C THR A 271 8.14 14.74 3.83
N MET A 272 8.19 13.49 4.29
CA MET A 272 9.07 13.05 5.37
C MET A 272 10.56 13.10 4.98
N GLY A 273 10.89 12.97 3.68
CA GLY A 273 12.27 12.98 3.17
C GLY A 273 12.52 12.00 2.02
N GLY A 274 11.53 11.17 1.66
CA GLY A 274 11.63 10.25 0.53
C GLY A 274 12.84 9.32 0.63
N THR A 275 13.70 9.34 -0.40
CA THR A 275 14.90 8.50 -0.49
C THR A 275 16.02 8.87 0.48
N GLU A 276 15.96 10.05 1.09
CA GLU A 276 16.94 10.49 2.10
C GLU A 276 16.64 9.92 3.50
N LEU A 277 15.46 9.30 3.67
CA LEU A 277 15.10 8.64 4.92
C LEU A 277 15.85 7.32 5.10
N ASP A 278 15.97 6.92 6.36
CA ASP A 278 16.46 5.61 6.76
C ASP A 278 15.77 4.48 5.97
N GLU A 279 16.56 3.53 5.48
CA GLU A 279 16.08 2.45 4.61
C GLU A 279 14.96 1.64 5.26
N HIS A 280 15.00 1.45 6.58
CA HIS A 280 13.95 0.74 7.32
C HIS A 280 12.61 1.45 7.23
N ILE A 281 12.58 2.79 7.25
CA ILE A 281 11.36 3.58 7.07
C ILE A 281 10.78 3.33 5.67
N GLY A 282 11.62 3.41 4.64
CA GLY A 282 11.23 3.11 3.27
C GLY A 282 10.66 1.71 3.12
N GLN A 283 11.28 0.71 3.77
CA GLN A 283 10.80 -0.67 3.79
C GLN A 283 9.42 -0.80 4.46
N VAL A 284 9.22 -0.20 5.64
CA VAL A 284 7.93 -0.22 6.37
C VAL A 284 6.81 0.35 5.50
N LEU A 285 7.03 1.51 4.89
CA LEU A 285 6.01 2.18 4.07
C LEU A 285 5.78 1.45 2.74
N THR A 286 6.81 0.82 2.17
CA THR A 286 6.67 -0.07 1.00
C THR A 286 5.83 -1.31 1.33
N VAL A 287 6.03 -1.92 2.49
CA VAL A 287 5.21 -3.04 2.96
C VAL A 287 3.76 -2.59 3.17
N LEU A 288 3.54 -1.40 3.72
CA LEU A 288 2.21 -0.81 3.87
C LEU A 288 1.53 -0.59 2.50
N GLN A 289 2.24 -0.04 1.51
CA GLN A 289 1.75 0.10 0.14
C GLN A 289 1.32 -1.25 -0.47
N LYS A 290 2.10 -2.31 -0.25
CA LYS A 290 1.75 -3.67 -0.71
C LYS A 290 0.51 -4.21 0.00
N LYS A 291 0.37 -3.97 1.31
CA LYS A 291 -0.83 -4.37 2.07
C LYS A 291 -2.07 -3.66 1.56
N LEU A 292 -2.02 -2.34 1.36
CA LEU A 292 -3.14 -1.56 0.81
C LEU A 292 -3.51 -2.00 -0.62
N ASN A 293 -2.52 -2.35 -1.45
CA ASN A 293 -2.79 -2.99 -2.74
C ASN A 293 -3.55 -4.32 -2.59
N SER A 294 -3.11 -5.19 -1.69
CA SER A 294 -3.79 -6.47 -1.44
C SER A 294 -5.22 -6.28 -0.93
N VAL A 295 -5.50 -5.19 -0.21
CA VAL A 295 -6.87 -4.83 0.16
C VAL A 295 -7.69 -4.48 -1.09
N LEU A 296 -7.17 -3.64 -1.99
CA LEU A 296 -7.86 -3.33 -3.26
C LEU A 296 -8.14 -4.58 -4.08
N ASP A 297 -7.19 -5.51 -4.17
CA ASP A 297 -7.38 -6.81 -4.84
C ASP A 297 -8.61 -7.53 -4.28
N LYS A 298 -8.69 -7.68 -2.95
CA LYS A 298 -9.80 -8.37 -2.27
C LYS A 298 -11.13 -7.66 -2.46
N LEU A 299 -11.18 -6.34 -2.27
CA LEU A 299 -12.40 -5.56 -2.43
C LEU A 299 -12.93 -5.64 -3.87
N SER A 300 -12.03 -5.56 -4.86
CA SER A 300 -12.41 -5.69 -6.27
C SER A 300 -12.95 -7.09 -6.60
N ALA A 301 -12.35 -8.13 -6.03
CA ALA A 301 -12.82 -9.50 -6.21
C ALA A 301 -14.22 -9.72 -5.63
N GLU A 302 -14.45 -9.21 -4.42
CA GLU A 302 -15.74 -9.29 -3.75
C GLU A 302 -16.82 -8.47 -4.49
N PHE A 303 -16.49 -7.27 -4.96
CA PHE A 303 -17.39 -6.46 -5.76
C PHE A 303 -17.80 -7.14 -7.06
N VAL A 304 -16.84 -7.62 -7.85
CA VAL A 304 -17.17 -8.25 -9.14
C VAL A 304 -17.93 -9.57 -8.95
N ALA A 305 -17.71 -10.29 -7.84
CA ALA A 305 -18.51 -11.46 -7.50
C ALA A 305 -20.01 -11.13 -7.36
N THR A 306 -20.40 -9.91 -6.96
CA THR A 306 -21.82 -9.50 -6.91
C THR A 306 -22.43 -9.33 -8.31
N LEU A 307 -21.60 -9.10 -9.34
CA LEU A 307 -22.01 -8.96 -10.73
C LEU A 307 -22.09 -10.32 -11.46
N GLU A 308 -21.44 -11.36 -10.93
CA GLU A 308 -21.38 -12.69 -11.56
C GLU A 308 -22.76 -13.27 -11.92
N PRO A 309 -23.83 -13.18 -11.10
CA PRO A 309 -25.14 -13.70 -11.46
C PRO A 309 -25.72 -13.10 -12.74
N HIS A 310 -25.53 -11.80 -12.97
CA HIS A 310 -26.01 -11.12 -14.18
C HIS A 310 -25.18 -11.53 -15.40
N ILE A 311 -23.85 -11.57 -15.26
CA ILE A 311 -22.93 -12.05 -16.31
C ILE A 311 -23.27 -13.49 -16.68
N HIS A 312 -23.55 -14.32 -15.67
CA HIS A 312 -23.94 -15.71 -15.83
C HIS A 312 -25.22 -15.84 -16.66
N GLU A 313 -26.26 -15.06 -16.34
CA GLU A 313 -27.52 -15.06 -17.09
C GLU A 313 -27.32 -14.64 -18.56
N GLN A 314 -26.60 -13.54 -18.80
CA GLN A 314 -26.35 -13.07 -20.17
C GLN A 314 -25.49 -14.05 -20.96
N THR A 315 -24.53 -14.71 -20.31
CA THR A 315 -23.70 -15.73 -20.94
C THR A 315 -24.52 -16.96 -21.37
N ILE A 316 -25.55 -17.34 -20.60
CA ILE A 316 -26.48 -18.40 -21.00
C ILE A 316 -27.25 -17.98 -22.26
N LYS A 317 -27.76 -16.75 -22.33
CA LYS A 317 -28.48 -16.22 -23.50
C LYS A 317 -27.58 -16.23 -24.74
N LEU A 318 -26.33 -15.78 -24.61
CA LEU A 318 -25.31 -15.86 -25.65
C LEU A 318 -25.13 -17.31 -26.13
N GLY A 319 -24.97 -18.26 -25.22
CA GLY A 319 -24.86 -19.69 -25.56
C GLY A 319 -26.08 -20.23 -26.32
N MET A 320 -27.30 -19.81 -25.93
CA MET A 320 -28.54 -20.18 -26.61
C MET A 320 -28.61 -19.62 -28.04
N LEU A 321 -28.13 -18.39 -28.27
CA LEU A 321 -28.06 -17.79 -29.59
C LEU A 321 -27.01 -18.49 -30.46
N LEU A 322 -25.84 -18.80 -29.89
CA LEU A 322 -24.76 -19.49 -30.60
C LEU A 322 -25.19 -20.86 -31.14
N VAL A 323 -25.95 -21.63 -30.37
CA VAL A 323 -26.46 -22.95 -30.79
C VAL A 323 -27.41 -22.85 -31.98
N LYS A 324 -28.06 -21.70 -32.21
CA LYS A 324 -28.94 -21.48 -33.38
C LYS A 324 -28.16 -21.27 -34.68
N ILE A 325 -26.88 -20.91 -34.62
CA ILE A 325 -26.04 -20.71 -35.81
C ILE A 325 -25.79 -22.06 -36.50
N LYS A 326 -26.11 -22.11 -37.79
CA LYS A 326 -25.91 -23.27 -38.68
C LYS A 326 -25.26 -22.84 -39.98
N GLY A 327 -24.70 -23.79 -40.72
CA GLY A 327 -24.14 -23.58 -42.06
C GLY A 327 -22.67 -23.96 -42.18
N PRO A 328 -22.08 -23.80 -43.38
CA PRO A 328 -20.69 -24.13 -43.64
C PRO A 328 -19.74 -23.19 -42.88
N GLN A 329 -18.50 -23.62 -42.67
CA GLN A 329 -17.47 -22.75 -42.09
C GLN A 329 -17.20 -21.57 -43.01
N LEU A 330 -17.18 -20.37 -42.44
CA LEU A 330 -16.93 -19.11 -43.16
C LEU A 330 -15.75 -18.38 -42.51
N GLN A 331 -15.22 -17.38 -43.23
CA GLN A 331 -14.17 -16.51 -42.70
C GLN A 331 -14.73 -15.52 -41.67
N LYS A 332 -13.88 -15.01 -40.76
CA LYS A 332 -14.28 -14.06 -39.70
C LYS A 332 -15.10 -12.87 -40.20
N THR A 333 -14.68 -12.26 -41.31
CA THR A 333 -15.34 -11.09 -41.92
C THR A 333 -16.77 -11.37 -42.36
N GLN A 334 -17.10 -12.62 -42.68
CA GLN A 334 -18.43 -13.02 -43.17
C GLN A 334 -19.39 -13.42 -42.04
N VAL A 335 -18.87 -13.72 -40.85
CA VAL A 335 -19.67 -14.09 -39.67
C VAL A 335 -19.83 -12.95 -38.67
N GLN A 336 -19.28 -11.77 -38.96
CA GLN A 336 -19.35 -10.61 -38.06
C GLN A 336 -20.79 -10.27 -37.62
N PRO A 337 -21.80 -10.20 -38.52
CA PRO A 337 -23.18 -9.89 -38.10
C PRO A 337 -23.77 -10.98 -37.18
N GLU A 338 -23.40 -12.24 -37.38
CA GLU A 338 -23.81 -13.35 -36.52
C GLU A 338 -23.12 -13.28 -35.15
N ALA A 339 -21.84 -12.85 -35.12
CA ALA A 339 -21.09 -12.65 -33.89
C ALA A 339 -21.67 -11.49 -33.07
N ASP A 340 -21.98 -10.36 -33.71
CA ASP A 340 -22.59 -9.20 -33.05
C ASP A 340 -23.94 -9.59 -32.43
N ALA A 341 -24.81 -10.28 -33.18
CA ALA A 341 -26.11 -10.73 -32.70
C ALA A 341 -26.02 -11.77 -31.56
N VAL A 342 -25.03 -12.66 -31.58
CA VAL A 342 -24.81 -13.64 -30.49
C VAL A 342 -24.30 -12.93 -29.24
N LEU A 343 -23.43 -11.94 -29.40
CA LEU A 343 -22.72 -11.26 -28.35
C LEU A 343 -23.55 -10.15 -27.65
N GLU A 344 -24.53 -9.58 -28.35
CA GLU A 344 -25.40 -8.47 -27.90
C GLU A 344 -25.84 -8.56 -26.42
N PRO A 345 -26.41 -9.68 -25.91
CA PRO A 345 -26.90 -9.72 -24.52
C PRO A 345 -25.82 -9.50 -23.46
N LEU A 346 -24.60 -9.98 -23.74
CA LEU A 346 -23.48 -9.84 -22.82
C LEU A 346 -22.84 -8.46 -22.94
N MET A 347 -22.76 -7.92 -24.16
CA MET A 347 -22.14 -6.62 -24.41
C MET A 347 -22.97 -5.46 -23.92
N ASP A 348 -24.30 -5.51 -24.01
CA ASP A 348 -25.17 -4.49 -23.42
C ASP A 348 -24.91 -4.31 -21.91
N LEU A 349 -24.75 -5.43 -21.20
CA LEU A 349 -24.38 -5.43 -19.78
C LEU A 349 -22.97 -4.88 -19.57
N LEU A 350 -21.99 -5.44 -20.27
CA LEU A 350 -20.58 -5.09 -20.09
C LEU A 350 -20.30 -3.64 -20.44
N GLU A 351 -20.78 -3.12 -21.57
CA GLU A 351 -20.53 -1.74 -21.98
C GLU A 351 -21.15 -0.73 -21.00
N GLY A 352 -22.35 -1.02 -20.50
CA GLY A 352 -22.99 -0.23 -19.46
C GLY A 352 -22.17 -0.19 -18.16
N SER A 353 -21.74 -1.34 -17.68
CA SER A 353 -20.88 -1.46 -16.48
C SER A 353 -19.51 -0.81 -16.68
N LEU A 354 -18.82 -1.10 -17.78
CA LEU A 354 -17.49 -0.58 -18.11
C LEU A 354 -17.49 0.95 -18.20
N ARG A 355 -18.50 1.54 -18.85
CA ARG A 355 -18.66 2.99 -18.94
C ARG A 355 -18.88 3.61 -17.57
N ARG A 356 -19.73 3.00 -16.74
CA ARG A 356 -20.00 3.47 -15.37
C ARG A 356 -18.74 3.43 -14.50
N TYR A 357 -18.00 2.33 -14.53
CA TYR A 357 -16.79 2.20 -13.71
C TYR A 357 -15.65 3.09 -14.22
N ALA A 358 -15.55 3.32 -15.52
CA ALA A 358 -14.59 4.28 -16.07
C ALA A 358 -14.83 5.71 -15.55
N ASP A 359 -16.10 6.09 -15.37
CA ASP A 359 -16.49 7.38 -14.83
C ASP A 359 -16.26 7.46 -13.31
N GLN A 360 -16.71 6.46 -12.57
CA GLN A 360 -16.74 6.50 -11.09
C GLN A 360 -15.43 6.07 -10.41
N CYS A 361 -14.58 5.27 -11.06
CA CYS A 361 -13.37 4.73 -10.44
C CYS A 361 -12.12 5.53 -10.76
N GLU A 362 -11.19 5.56 -9.80
CA GLU A 362 -9.80 5.92 -10.06
C GLU A 362 -9.16 4.93 -11.04
N LYS A 363 -8.17 5.38 -11.83
CA LYS A 363 -7.56 4.56 -12.89
C LYS A 363 -7.01 3.22 -12.38
N THR A 364 -6.45 3.20 -11.17
CA THR A 364 -5.93 1.98 -10.54
C THR A 364 -7.06 1.05 -10.11
N VAL A 365 -8.12 1.60 -9.50
CA VAL A 365 -9.30 0.83 -9.07
C VAL A 365 -10.00 0.21 -10.29
N LEU A 366 -10.21 1.00 -11.34
CA LEU A 366 -10.77 0.53 -12.60
C LEU A 366 -10.00 -0.69 -13.12
N LYS A 367 -8.67 -0.64 -13.14
CA LYS A 367 -7.87 -1.79 -13.60
C LYS A 367 -8.08 -3.05 -12.76
N TYR A 368 -8.27 -2.96 -11.44
CA TYR A 368 -8.56 -4.13 -10.61
C TYR A 368 -9.93 -4.71 -10.95
N ILE A 369 -10.96 -3.86 -11.03
CA ILE A 369 -12.31 -4.26 -11.43
C ILE A 369 -12.30 -4.90 -12.82
N LEU A 370 -11.64 -4.29 -13.80
CA LEU A 370 -11.56 -4.81 -15.17
C LEU A 370 -10.89 -6.19 -15.23
N LYS A 371 -9.81 -6.42 -14.47
CA LYS A 371 -9.13 -7.71 -14.45
C LYS A 371 -10.04 -8.81 -13.91
N GLU A 372 -10.75 -8.54 -12.82
CA GLU A 372 -11.63 -9.54 -12.23
C GLU A 372 -12.90 -9.74 -13.07
N LEU A 373 -13.46 -8.66 -13.63
CA LEU A 373 -14.62 -8.73 -14.51
C LEU A 373 -14.31 -9.50 -15.79
N TRP A 374 -13.12 -9.30 -16.36
CA TRP A 374 -12.60 -10.11 -17.47
C TRP A 374 -12.55 -11.59 -17.09
N LYS A 375 -11.90 -11.91 -15.96
CA LYS A 375 -11.76 -13.28 -15.47
C LYS A 375 -13.12 -13.97 -15.30
N ILE A 376 -14.08 -13.35 -14.62
CA ILE A 376 -15.41 -13.93 -14.40
C ILE A 376 -16.18 -14.09 -15.73
N THR A 377 -16.05 -13.12 -16.65
CA THR A 377 -16.67 -13.20 -17.98
C THR A 377 -16.14 -14.39 -18.77
N ILE A 378 -14.81 -14.54 -18.87
CA ILE A 378 -14.19 -15.63 -19.63
C ILE A 378 -14.46 -16.99 -18.99
N VAL A 379 -14.40 -17.08 -17.64
CA VAL A 379 -14.73 -18.32 -16.93
C VAL A 379 -16.19 -18.73 -17.15
N ASN A 380 -17.12 -17.78 -17.17
CA ASN A 380 -18.52 -18.08 -17.48
C ASN A 380 -18.70 -18.52 -18.94
N MET A 381 -18.05 -17.87 -19.89
CA MET A 381 -18.07 -18.29 -21.30
C MET A 381 -17.52 -19.70 -21.48
N GLU A 382 -16.38 -20.01 -20.84
CA GLU A 382 -15.79 -21.35 -20.88
C GLU A 382 -16.77 -22.41 -20.33
N LYS A 383 -17.34 -22.17 -19.15
CA LYS A 383 -18.21 -23.13 -18.46
C LYS A 383 -19.57 -23.32 -19.10
N ARG A 384 -20.12 -22.29 -19.76
CA ARG A 384 -21.53 -22.28 -20.19
C ARG A 384 -21.70 -22.35 -21.71
N VAL A 385 -20.69 -21.93 -22.47
CA VAL A 385 -20.75 -21.87 -23.94
C VAL A 385 -19.87 -22.95 -24.56
N VAL A 386 -18.65 -23.13 -24.02
CA VAL A 386 -17.65 -24.03 -24.61
C VAL A 386 -17.76 -25.45 -24.05
N LEU A 387 -18.00 -25.58 -22.74
CA LEU A 387 -18.15 -26.89 -22.11
C LEU A 387 -19.53 -27.51 -22.41
N PRO A 388 -19.59 -28.82 -22.75
CA PRO A 388 -20.87 -29.51 -22.91
C PRO A 388 -21.64 -29.51 -21.58
N PRO A 389 -22.98 -29.37 -21.61
CA PRO A 389 -23.79 -29.39 -20.41
C PRO A 389 -23.66 -30.76 -19.73
N LEU A 390 -22.99 -30.81 -18.58
CA LEU A 390 -23.06 -31.97 -17.70
C LEU A 390 -24.42 -31.90 -17.00
N SER A 391 -25.35 -32.78 -17.34
CA SER A 391 -26.61 -32.89 -16.61
C SER A 391 -26.31 -33.51 -15.23
N ASP A 392 -26.69 -32.83 -14.14
CA ASP A 392 -26.52 -33.35 -12.77
C ASP A 392 -27.18 -34.73 -12.58
N LYS A 393 -28.21 -35.04 -13.38
CA LYS A 393 -28.89 -36.33 -13.42
C LYS A 393 -28.02 -37.48 -13.97
N ALA A 394 -27.07 -37.22 -14.87
CA ALA A 394 -26.17 -38.24 -15.40
C ALA A 394 -25.04 -38.56 -14.42
N LEU A 395 -24.53 -37.56 -13.68
CA LEU A 395 -23.48 -37.75 -12.67
C LEU A 395 -23.95 -38.54 -11.45
N LEU A 396 -25.18 -38.28 -10.98
CA LEU A 396 -25.78 -38.99 -9.83
C LEU A 396 -26.13 -40.45 -10.14
N LYS A 397 -26.41 -40.81 -11.40
CA LYS A 397 -26.68 -42.19 -11.82
C LYS A 397 -25.42 -43.03 -12.02
N ALA A 398 -24.32 -42.42 -12.43
CA ALA A 398 -23.07 -43.13 -12.70
C ALA A 398 -22.27 -43.50 -11.43
N LEU A 399 -22.43 -42.76 -10.33
CA LEU A 399 -21.64 -42.94 -9.10
C LEU A 399 -22.49 -42.65 -7.85
N PRO A 400 -23.02 -43.66 -7.13
CA PRO A 400 -23.88 -43.43 -5.98
C PRO A 400 -23.20 -42.76 -4.76
N ASN A 401 -21.87 -42.53 -4.78
CA ASN A 401 -21.11 -42.12 -3.60
C ASN A 401 -19.86 -41.23 -3.86
N ALA A 402 -19.77 -40.54 -5.00
CA ALA A 402 -18.61 -39.67 -5.27
C ALA A 402 -18.85 -38.23 -4.79
N LYS A 403 -17.93 -37.68 -3.97
CA LYS A 403 -17.89 -36.25 -3.65
C LYS A 403 -17.42 -35.45 -4.88
N ILE A 404 -18.04 -34.28 -5.09
CA ILE A 404 -17.95 -33.39 -6.26
C ILE A 404 -16.51 -33.00 -6.69
N GLY A 405 -15.49 -33.22 -5.84
CA GLY A 405 -14.09 -32.86 -6.10
C GLY A 405 -13.26 -33.80 -6.99
N ASP A 406 -13.69 -35.04 -7.24
CA ASP A 406 -12.86 -36.05 -7.93
C ASP A 406 -13.11 -36.17 -9.45
N VAL A 407 -14.04 -35.39 -10.01
CA VAL A 407 -14.46 -35.53 -11.42
C VAL A 407 -13.37 -35.10 -12.41
N THR A 408 -12.47 -34.19 -12.00
CA THR A 408 -11.34 -33.72 -12.82
C THR A 408 -10.25 -34.79 -13.00
N LYS A 409 -10.13 -35.75 -12.09
CA LYS A 409 -9.16 -36.86 -12.17
C LYS A 409 -9.64 -38.01 -13.05
N LEU A 410 -10.95 -38.16 -13.27
CA LEU A 410 -11.52 -39.22 -14.09
C LEU A 410 -11.34 -39.00 -15.60
N MET A 411 -11.06 -37.76 -16.03
CA MET A 411 -10.83 -37.43 -17.44
C MET A 411 -9.50 -37.96 -18.01
N SER A 412 -8.65 -38.63 -17.21
CA SER A 412 -7.33 -39.12 -17.61
C SER A 412 -7.10 -40.64 -17.47
N THR A 413 -8.11 -41.44 -17.10
CA THR A 413 -7.89 -42.87 -16.82
C THR A 413 -8.36 -43.77 -17.97
N ASN A 414 -7.46 -44.60 -18.50
CA ASN A 414 -7.73 -45.67 -19.47
C ASN A 414 -8.67 -46.73 -18.86
N ILE A 415 -9.97 -46.72 -19.21
CA ILE A 415 -10.90 -47.77 -18.80
C ILE A 415 -10.70 -49.00 -19.68
N THR A 416 -10.03 -50.02 -19.13
CA THR A 416 -9.73 -51.30 -19.81
C THR A 416 -10.67 -52.45 -19.41
N SER A 417 -11.86 -52.19 -18.88
CA SER A 417 -12.81 -53.27 -18.59
C SER A 417 -14.26 -52.81 -18.55
N ILE A 418 -14.99 -53.01 -19.66
CA ILE A 418 -16.47 -52.95 -19.68
C ILE A 418 -16.94 -54.24 -20.35
N LYS A 419 -17.53 -55.14 -19.56
CA LYS A 419 -18.05 -56.46 -20.00
C LYS A 419 -19.56 -56.48 -20.24
N ASN A 420 -20.27 -55.35 -20.20
CA ASN A 420 -21.74 -55.32 -20.22
C ASN A 420 -22.32 -54.42 -21.33
N MET A 421 -23.15 -54.97 -22.21
CA MET A 421 -23.74 -54.23 -23.36
C MET A 421 -24.71 -53.12 -22.95
N ASN A 422 -25.37 -53.23 -21.79
CA ASN A 422 -26.26 -52.17 -21.26
C ASN A 422 -25.46 -50.93 -20.81
N ALA A 423 -24.26 -51.12 -20.26
CA ALA A 423 -23.36 -50.03 -19.90
C ALA A 423 -22.81 -49.30 -21.14
N VAL A 424 -22.66 -49.99 -22.27
CA VAL A 424 -22.26 -49.38 -23.55
C VAL A 424 -23.37 -48.52 -24.13
N LYS A 425 -24.64 -48.90 -23.97
CA LYS A 425 -25.80 -48.12 -24.42
C LYS A 425 -26.01 -46.86 -23.56
N GLU A 426 -25.89 -46.97 -22.24
CA GLU A 426 -25.91 -45.81 -21.34
C GLU A 426 -24.69 -44.89 -21.56
N MET A 427 -23.49 -45.45 -21.81
CA MET A 427 -22.31 -44.66 -22.16
C MET A 427 -22.43 -44.02 -23.55
N MET A 428 -23.14 -44.65 -24.49
CA MET A 428 -23.51 -44.05 -25.79
C MET A 428 -24.55 -42.94 -25.65
N ASP A 429 -25.51 -43.07 -24.75
CA ASP A 429 -26.51 -42.03 -24.48
C ASP A 429 -25.89 -40.85 -23.71
N ILE A 430 -24.95 -41.10 -22.78
CA ILE A 430 -24.10 -40.07 -22.15
C ILE A 430 -23.17 -39.44 -23.19
N ALA A 431 -22.62 -40.22 -24.13
CA ALA A 431 -21.81 -39.71 -25.23
C ALA A 431 -22.64 -38.82 -26.18
N LYS A 432 -23.90 -39.19 -26.44
CA LYS A 432 -24.88 -38.39 -27.21
C LYS A 432 -25.36 -37.14 -26.47
N GLU A 433 -25.44 -37.15 -25.15
CA GLU A 433 -25.65 -35.91 -24.38
C GLU A 433 -24.40 -35.03 -24.36
N SER A 434 -23.21 -35.63 -24.44
CA SER A 434 -21.92 -34.95 -24.61
C SER A 434 -21.59 -34.50 -26.06
N GLU A 435 -22.47 -34.78 -27.02
CA GLU A 435 -22.24 -34.57 -28.47
C GLU A 435 -22.39 -33.11 -28.96
N LYS A 436 -22.77 -32.14 -28.11
CA LYS A 436 -22.86 -30.74 -28.53
C LYS A 436 -21.52 -30.01 -28.43
N SER A 437 -20.49 -30.52 -29.09
CA SER A 437 -19.31 -29.70 -29.39
C SER A 437 -19.68 -28.61 -30.39
N LEU A 438 -19.12 -27.40 -30.23
CA LEU A 438 -19.36 -26.30 -31.17
C LEU A 438 -18.94 -26.69 -32.60
N THR A 439 -19.77 -26.32 -33.58
CA THR A 439 -19.44 -26.49 -35.00
C THR A 439 -18.30 -25.53 -35.42
N PRO A 440 -17.55 -25.82 -36.51
CA PRO A 440 -16.49 -24.93 -36.97
C PRO A 440 -16.98 -23.49 -37.22
N LYS A 441 -18.21 -23.31 -37.75
CA LYS A 441 -18.82 -21.99 -37.92
C LYS A 441 -19.08 -21.30 -36.58
N GLN A 442 -19.64 -22.01 -35.59
CA GLN A 442 -19.85 -21.48 -34.24
C GLN A 442 -18.53 -21.11 -33.54
N CYS A 443 -17.45 -21.87 -33.77
CA CYS A 443 -16.12 -21.50 -33.28
C CYS A 443 -15.64 -20.18 -33.90
N THR A 444 -15.79 -19.99 -35.21
CA THR A 444 -15.44 -18.71 -35.86
C THR A 444 -16.28 -17.54 -35.32
N VAL A 445 -17.58 -17.74 -35.11
CA VAL A 445 -18.47 -16.73 -34.51
C VAL A 445 -18.02 -16.38 -33.09
N LEU A 446 -17.70 -17.39 -32.28
CA LEU A 446 -17.20 -17.20 -30.93
C LEU A 446 -15.84 -16.51 -30.89
N ASP A 447 -14.94 -16.77 -31.87
CA ASP A 447 -13.68 -16.04 -32.02
C ASP A 447 -13.91 -14.55 -32.25
N CYS A 448 -14.81 -14.19 -33.18
CA CYS A 448 -15.16 -12.79 -33.42
C CYS A 448 -15.78 -12.14 -32.18
N ALA A 449 -16.63 -12.87 -31.46
CA ALA A 449 -17.22 -12.39 -30.21
C ALA A 449 -16.15 -12.14 -29.12
N LEU A 450 -15.19 -13.06 -28.95
CA LEU A 450 -14.08 -12.89 -28.01
C LEU A 450 -13.16 -11.72 -28.41
N ASP A 451 -12.96 -11.48 -29.71
CA ASP A 451 -12.23 -10.31 -30.21
C ASP A 451 -12.94 -9.00 -29.81
N ALA A 452 -14.27 -8.93 -29.99
CA ALA A 452 -15.07 -7.77 -29.58
C ALA A 452 -15.05 -7.54 -28.06
N ILE A 453 -15.19 -8.59 -27.23
CA ILE A 453 -15.07 -8.47 -25.76
C ILE A 453 -13.69 -7.92 -25.38
N LYS A 454 -12.60 -8.43 -25.98
CA LYS A 454 -11.24 -7.92 -25.72
C LYS A 454 -11.14 -6.43 -26.06
N ASP A 455 -11.69 -6.01 -27.19
CA ASP A 455 -11.63 -4.61 -27.62
C ASP A 455 -12.39 -3.69 -26.66
N SER A 456 -13.53 -4.13 -26.12
CA SER A 456 -14.29 -3.36 -25.12
C SER A 456 -13.58 -3.27 -23.77
N PHE A 457 -12.92 -4.33 -23.30
CA PHE A 457 -12.07 -4.26 -22.11
C PHE A 457 -10.75 -3.50 -22.34
N HIS A 458 -10.27 -3.44 -23.58
CA HIS A 458 -9.12 -2.62 -23.95
C HIS A 458 -9.47 -1.13 -23.98
N ALA A 459 -10.67 -0.80 -24.45
CA ALA A 459 -11.22 0.55 -24.53
C ALA A 459 -10.24 1.56 -25.14
N SER A 460 -9.64 1.20 -26.28
CA SER A 460 -8.63 2.02 -26.99
C SER A 460 -7.47 2.49 -26.10
N GLY A 461 -7.02 1.62 -25.18
CA GLY A 461 -5.90 1.88 -24.26
C GLY A 461 -6.29 2.52 -22.93
N LYS A 462 -7.58 2.84 -22.71
CA LYS A 462 -8.08 3.35 -21.42
C LYS A 462 -8.33 2.22 -20.40
N GLY A 463 -8.52 0.98 -20.87
CA GLY A 463 -8.75 -0.19 -20.02
C GLY A 463 -7.50 -1.06 -19.82
N LEU A 464 -7.63 -2.36 -20.09
CA LEU A 464 -6.54 -3.33 -19.95
C LEU A 464 -5.62 -3.32 -21.17
N LYS A 465 -4.33 -3.63 -20.97
CA LYS A 465 -3.35 -3.68 -22.08
C LYS A 465 -3.58 -4.94 -22.93
N LYS A 466 -3.33 -4.87 -24.25
CA LYS A 466 -3.45 -6.05 -25.14
C LYS A 466 -2.64 -7.26 -24.66
N SER A 467 -1.41 -7.03 -24.18
CA SER A 467 -0.54 -8.05 -23.62
C SER A 467 -1.06 -8.73 -22.35
N PHE A 468 -2.04 -8.14 -21.66
CA PHE A 468 -2.72 -8.80 -20.53
C PHE A 468 -3.60 -9.95 -21.04
N PHE A 469 -4.38 -9.74 -22.11
CA PHE A 469 -5.29 -10.75 -22.64
C PHE A 469 -4.54 -11.96 -23.20
N GLU A 470 -3.43 -11.75 -23.91
CA GLU A 470 -2.58 -12.82 -24.45
C GLU A 470 -2.02 -13.75 -23.36
N LYS A 471 -1.79 -13.20 -22.17
CA LYS A 471 -1.26 -13.91 -21.00
C LYS A 471 -2.35 -14.37 -20.03
N SER A 472 -3.63 -14.12 -20.31
CA SER A 472 -4.74 -14.51 -19.43
C SER A 472 -4.85 -16.03 -19.37
N PRO A 473 -4.67 -16.65 -18.19
CA PRO A 473 -4.80 -18.10 -18.05
C PRO A 473 -6.24 -18.57 -18.34
N GLU A 474 -7.24 -17.74 -18.05
CA GLU A 474 -8.64 -18.02 -18.34
C GLU A 474 -8.88 -18.12 -19.85
N LEU A 475 -8.32 -17.18 -20.63
CA LEU A 475 -8.45 -17.19 -22.09
C LEU A 475 -7.71 -18.38 -22.71
N GLN A 476 -6.51 -18.70 -22.20
CA GLN A 476 -5.76 -19.89 -22.63
C GLN A 476 -6.53 -21.18 -22.32
N SER A 477 -7.14 -21.27 -21.14
CA SER A 477 -8.01 -22.40 -20.76
C SER A 477 -9.18 -22.52 -21.73
N LEU A 478 -9.93 -21.44 -21.96
CA LEU A 478 -11.07 -21.41 -22.88
C LEU A 478 -10.69 -21.88 -24.29
N ASN A 479 -9.61 -21.33 -24.85
CA ASN A 479 -9.11 -21.73 -26.17
C ASN A 479 -8.74 -23.21 -26.22
N SER A 480 -8.03 -23.71 -25.20
CA SER A 480 -7.64 -25.12 -25.12
C SER A 480 -8.82 -26.08 -25.04
N ARG A 481 -9.93 -25.67 -24.39
CA ARG A 481 -11.14 -26.50 -24.27
C ARG A 481 -11.99 -26.49 -25.53
N ARG A 482 -12.00 -25.37 -26.25
CA ARG A 482 -12.67 -25.25 -27.55
C ARG A 482 -12.04 -26.16 -28.60
N GLU A 483 -10.72 -26.29 -28.60
CA GLU A 483 -9.97 -27.10 -29.58
C GLU A 483 -10.06 -28.62 -29.33
N ARG A 484 -10.64 -29.07 -28.20
CA ARG A 484 -10.80 -30.51 -27.94
C ARG A 484 -11.88 -31.11 -28.85
N PRO A 485 -11.56 -32.16 -29.62
CA PRO A 485 -12.58 -32.88 -30.38
C PRO A 485 -13.57 -33.56 -29.42
N PRO A 486 -14.85 -33.72 -29.81
CA PRO A 486 -15.82 -34.47 -29.01
C PRO A 486 -15.28 -35.87 -28.71
N LEU A 487 -15.48 -36.36 -27.47
CA LEU A 487 -15.00 -37.66 -26.97
C LEU A 487 -15.28 -38.83 -27.93
N ALA A 488 -16.35 -38.74 -28.73
CA ALA A 488 -16.71 -39.70 -29.77
C ALA A 488 -15.64 -39.85 -30.89
N ASN A 489 -14.89 -38.79 -31.22
CA ASN A 489 -13.81 -38.85 -32.23
C ASN A 489 -12.56 -39.56 -31.70
N LEU A 490 -12.24 -39.39 -30.41
CA LEU A 490 -11.17 -40.13 -29.74
C LEU A 490 -11.49 -41.63 -29.64
N LEU A 491 -12.76 -41.97 -29.35
CA LEU A 491 -13.22 -43.36 -29.31
C LEU A 491 -13.36 -43.98 -30.71
N ARG A 492 -13.82 -43.24 -31.73
CA ARG A 492 -13.87 -43.70 -33.13
C ARG A 492 -12.48 -43.98 -33.70
N LEU A 493 -11.47 -43.16 -33.39
CA LEU A 493 -10.09 -43.42 -33.80
C LEU A 493 -9.53 -44.70 -33.16
N GLN A 494 -10.00 -45.09 -31.98
CA GLN A 494 -9.62 -46.36 -31.34
C GLN A 494 -10.40 -47.57 -31.88
N THR A 495 -11.67 -47.42 -32.27
CA THR A 495 -12.48 -48.52 -32.82
C THR A 495 -12.21 -48.81 -34.29
N VAL A 496 -11.86 -47.80 -35.11
CA VAL A 496 -11.51 -47.98 -36.53
C VAL A 496 -10.17 -48.73 -36.71
N ARG A 497 -9.32 -48.81 -35.68
CA ARG A 497 -8.12 -49.66 -35.67
C ARG A 497 -8.42 -51.16 -35.49
N ARG A 498 -9.68 -51.59 -35.37
CA ARG A 498 -10.04 -53.01 -35.23
C ARG A 498 -10.99 -53.50 -36.32
N GLY A 499 -10.40 -53.81 -37.48
CA GLY A 499 -10.77 -54.95 -38.34
C GLY A 499 -11.19 -54.63 -39.78
N PRO A 500 -11.27 -55.62 -40.69
CA PRO A 500 -10.53 -56.89 -40.77
C PRO A 500 -9.91 -57.12 -42.16
N SER A 501 -8.81 -57.89 -42.31
CA SER A 501 -8.60 -58.84 -43.43
C SER A 501 -7.16 -59.39 -43.52
N ARG A 502 -7.08 -60.71 -43.29
CA ARG A 502 -6.44 -61.75 -44.11
C ARG A 502 -4.92 -61.82 -44.34
N ARG A 503 -4.46 -63.06 -44.03
CA ARG A 503 -3.46 -63.90 -44.71
C ARG A 503 -1.99 -63.55 -44.51
N SER A 504 -1.41 -64.25 -43.55
CA SER A 504 0.01 -64.59 -43.46
C SER A 504 0.44 -65.53 -44.61
N PRO A 505 1.68 -65.35 -45.10
CA PRO A 505 2.53 -66.48 -45.42
C PRO A 505 3.82 -66.45 -44.59
N SER A 506 4.07 -67.57 -43.91
CA SER A 506 5.37 -68.22 -43.67
C SER A 506 6.65 -67.38 -43.89
N ILE A 507 7.33 -67.04 -42.80
CA ILE A 507 8.75 -66.68 -42.80
C ILE A 507 9.58 -67.97 -42.74
N ARG A 508 10.38 -68.22 -43.78
CA ARG A 508 11.60 -69.04 -43.69
C ARG A 508 12.79 -68.15 -44.01
N GLN A 509 13.71 -68.07 -43.04
CA GLN A 509 15.02 -67.45 -43.12
C GLN A 509 15.81 -67.92 -44.34
N LYS A 510 16.58 -67.01 -44.95
CA LYS A 510 17.96 -67.28 -45.34
C LYS A 510 18.77 -65.98 -45.35
N THR A 511 19.77 -66.00 -44.48
CA THR A 511 21.00 -65.22 -44.38
C THR A 511 21.75 -65.03 -45.69
N GLN A 512 22.22 -63.80 -45.94
CA GLN A 512 23.52 -63.38 -46.53
C GLN A 512 23.42 -61.88 -46.84
N VAL A 513 24.44 -61.02 -46.82
CA VAL A 513 25.83 -60.95 -46.33
C VAL A 513 26.25 -59.51 -46.67
N CYS A 514 27.05 -58.85 -45.81
CA CYS A 514 27.97 -57.71 -46.08
C CYS A 514 27.40 -56.46 -46.81
N ASP A 515 27.93 -55.25 -46.72
CA ASP A 515 28.88 -54.53 -45.88
C ASP A 515 28.66 -53.05 -46.27
N GLU A 516 29.04 -52.16 -45.36
CA GLU A 516 29.56 -50.79 -45.60
C GLU A 516 28.89 -49.89 -46.67
N LYS A 517 28.23 -48.82 -46.22
CA LYS A 517 28.87 -47.51 -46.01
C LYS A 517 27.95 -46.53 -45.29
#